data_AF-F9RN88-F1
#
_entry.id   AF-F9RN88-F1
#
_cell.length_a   1.000
_cell.length_b   1.000
_cell.length_c   1.000
_cell.angle_alpha   90.00
_cell.angle_beta   90.00
_cell.angle_gamma   90.00
#
_symmetry.space_group_name_H-M   'P 1'
#
loop_
_entity.id
_entity.type
_entity.pdbx_description
1 polymer ?
#
loop_
_entity_poly.entity_id
_entity_poly.type
_entity_poly.pdbx_seq_one_letter_code
_entity_poly.pdbx_strand_id
1 'polypeptide(L)'
;MSVDFDSLSAKEQLDYLTELEESGERLKPKQRALKNRLEKEILSNVSVLKDKDIRSNLFGKVSTSTVNPKAVRFLQTERDLLTERTNSLNINSTHAVVERLGSLKAVNDTSLIRAAVLSLVDMDDETLIEYIKQTQLNMIGSGNKI
;
A
#
# COMPACT_ATOMS: atom_id res chain seq x y z
N MET A 1 -43.90 11.97 -31.66
CA MET A 1 -44.02 11.83 -30.19
C MET A 1 -42.61 11.68 -29.65
N SER A 2 -42.03 12.75 -29.10
CA SER A 2 -40.69 12.72 -28.51
C SER A 2 -40.78 12.02 -27.17
N VAL A 3 -40.27 10.80 -27.09
CA VAL A 3 -40.07 10.12 -25.81
C VAL A 3 -39.02 10.93 -25.07
N ASP A 4 -39.35 11.43 -23.88
CA ASP A 4 -38.41 12.20 -23.07
C ASP A 4 -37.24 11.28 -22.69
N PHE A 5 -36.03 11.64 -23.08
CA PHE A 5 -34.81 10.85 -22.86
C PHE A 5 -34.63 10.45 -21.39
N ASP A 6 -35.07 11.31 -20.47
CA ASP A 6 -34.99 11.09 -19.01
C ASP A 6 -36.00 10.05 -18.48
N SER A 7 -36.96 9.62 -19.31
CA SER A 7 -37.94 8.58 -18.96
C SER A 7 -37.49 7.15 -19.36
N LEU A 8 -36.40 7.03 -20.12
CA LEU A 8 -35.87 5.75 -20.60
C LEU A 8 -35.07 5.02 -19.52
N SER A 9 -35.03 3.69 -19.62
CA SER A 9 -34.19 2.88 -18.73
C SER A 9 -32.69 3.10 -19.03
N ALA A 10 -31.83 2.82 -18.04
CA ALA A 10 -30.37 3.02 -18.16
C ALA A 10 -29.72 2.28 -19.35
N LYS A 11 -30.32 1.17 -19.80
CA LYS A 11 -29.87 0.43 -21.00
C LYS A 11 -30.32 1.12 -22.28
N GLU A 12 -31.59 1.50 -22.37
CA GLU A 12 -32.16 2.21 -23.52
C GLU A 12 -31.50 3.59 -23.73
N GLN A 13 -31.12 4.27 -22.64
CA GLN A 13 -30.35 5.52 -22.70
C GLN A 13 -28.94 5.30 -23.26
N LEU A 14 -28.31 4.17 -22.94
CA LEU A 14 -26.98 3.82 -23.47
C LEU A 14 -27.07 3.48 -24.95
N ASP A 15 -28.03 2.65 -25.34
CA ASP A 15 -28.26 2.23 -26.72
C ASP A 15 -28.55 3.44 -27.63
N TYR A 16 -29.38 4.37 -27.17
CA TYR A 16 -29.65 5.63 -27.89
C TYR A 16 -28.39 6.50 -28.07
N LEU A 17 -27.53 6.57 -27.05
CA LEU A 17 -26.28 7.35 -27.13
C LEU A 17 -25.23 6.68 -28.03
N THR A 18 -25.22 5.35 -28.15
CA THR A 18 -24.38 4.63 -29.10
C THR A 18 -24.89 4.77 -30.54
N GLU A 19 -26.20 4.70 -30.77
CA GLU A 19 -26.81 4.92 -32.10
C GLU A 19 -26.56 6.36 -32.61
N LEU A 20 -26.60 7.35 -31.72
CA LEU A 20 -26.22 8.74 -32.06
C LEU A 20 -24.74 8.90 -32.45
N GLU A 21 -23.85 8.11 -31.86
CA GLU A 21 -22.42 8.13 -32.22
C GLU A 21 -22.15 7.37 -33.52
N GLU A 22 -22.85 6.25 -33.74
CA GLU A 22 -22.76 5.43 -34.96
C GLU A 22 -23.36 6.12 -36.19
N SER A 23 -24.43 6.90 -35.99
CA SER A 23 -25.00 7.77 -37.03
C SER A 23 -24.09 8.96 -37.40
N GLY A 24 -22.95 9.12 -36.73
CA GLY A 24 -21.90 10.10 -37.07
C GLY A 24 -22.05 11.46 -36.37
N GLU A 25 -23.01 11.62 -35.47
CA GLU A 25 -23.13 12.84 -34.67
C GLU A 25 -22.15 12.86 -33.50
N ARG A 26 -21.44 13.98 -33.32
CA ARG A 26 -20.55 14.14 -32.16
C ARG A 26 -21.37 14.39 -30.91
N LEU A 27 -21.36 13.41 -29.99
CA LEU A 27 -21.95 13.54 -28.67
C LEU A 27 -21.47 14.81 -27.94
N LYS A 28 -22.41 15.56 -27.36
CA LYS A 28 -22.10 16.72 -26.50
C LYS A 28 -21.33 16.28 -25.24
N PRO A 29 -20.55 17.15 -24.59
CA PRO A 29 -19.77 16.79 -23.40
C PRO A 29 -20.59 16.13 -22.28
N LYS A 30 -21.83 16.60 -22.04
CA LYS A 30 -22.75 16.03 -21.06
C LYS A 30 -23.20 14.59 -21.42
N GLN A 31 -23.46 14.33 -22.71
CA GLN A 31 -23.87 13.02 -23.21
C GLN A 31 -22.72 12.01 -23.15
N ARG A 32 -21.48 12.44 -23.44
CA ARG A 32 -20.27 11.60 -23.29
C ARG A 32 -20.03 11.18 -21.84
N ALA A 33 -20.19 12.11 -20.90
CA ALA A 33 -20.06 11.82 -19.48
C ALA A 33 -21.13 10.81 -19.01
N LEU A 34 -22.36 10.95 -19.51
CA LEU A 34 -23.46 10.04 -19.21
C LEU A 34 -23.21 8.63 -19.76
N LYS A 35 -22.80 8.52 -21.03
CA LYS A 35 -22.43 7.24 -21.66
C LYS A 35 -21.36 6.49 -20.84
N ASN A 36 -20.25 7.18 -20.53
CA ASN A 36 -19.15 6.58 -19.75
C ASN A 36 -19.58 6.12 -18.35
N ARG A 37 -20.58 6.78 -17.75
CA ARG A 37 -21.13 6.40 -16.46
C ARG A 37 -22.01 5.14 -16.59
N LEU A 38 -22.91 5.13 -17.57
CA LEU A 38 -23.82 4.01 -17.83
C LEU A 38 -23.06 2.74 -18.23
N GLU A 39 -22.03 2.86 -19.08
CA GLU A 39 -21.15 1.74 -19.43
C GLU A 39 -20.50 1.11 -18.19
N LYS A 40 -19.98 1.95 -17.27
CA LYS A 40 -19.37 1.48 -16.03
C LYS A 40 -20.36 0.80 -15.09
N GLU A 41 -21.57 1.34 -14.96
CA GLU A 41 -22.63 0.75 -14.12
C GLU A 41 -23.07 -0.62 -14.66
N ILE A 42 -23.16 -0.79 -15.99
CA ILE A 42 -23.50 -2.08 -16.60
C ILE A 42 -22.33 -3.07 -16.49
N LEU A 43 -21.09 -2.65 -16.76
CA LEU A 43 -19.89 -3.49 -16.62
C LEU A 43 -19.64 -3.94 -15.18
N SER A 44 -19.87 -3.06 -14.19
CA SER A 44 -19.78 -3.44 -12.77
C SER A 44 -20.82 -4.50 -12.41
N ASN A 45 -22.03 -4.40 -12.93
CA ASN A 45 -23.07 -5.40 -12.66
C ASN A 45 -22.81 -6.75 -13.35
N VAL A 46 -22.18 -6.76 -14.53
CA VAL A 46 -21.80 -8.00 -15.25
C VAL A 46 -20.56 -8.66 -14.65
N SER A 47 -19.62 -7.87 -14.09
CA SER A 47 -18.37 -8.39 -13.51
C SER A 47 -18.54 -9.12 -12.18
N VAL A 48 -19.71 -9.09 -11.56
CA VAL A 48 -20.04 -9.92 -10.37
C VAL A 48 -20.25 -11.40 -10.74
N LEU A 49 -20.52 -11.72 -12.01
CA LEU A 49 -20.89 -13.08 -12.46
C LEU A 49 -19.82 -13.84 -13.24
N LYS A 50 -18.67 -13.23 -13.54
CA LYS A 50 -17.56 -13.94 -14.19
C LYS A 50 -16.52 -14.30 -13.15
N ASP A 51 -16.58 -15.55 -12.69
CA ASP A 51 -15.48 -16.22 -12.00
C ASP A 51 -14.20 -16.00 -12.81
N LYS A 52 -13.32 -15.15 -12.27
CA LYS A 52 -12.03 -14.89 -12.88
C LYS A 52 -11.18 -16.13 -12.61
N ASP A 53 -10.79 -16.84 -13.66
CA ASP A 53 -9.67 -17.78 -13.63
C ASP A 53 -8.40 -17.02 -13.22
N ILE A 54 -8.10 -17.07 -11.92
CA ILE A 54 -6.93 -16.44 -11.33
C ILE A 54 -5.72 -17.30 -11.72
N ARG A 55 -4.96 -16.87 -12.74
CA ARG A 55 -3.58 -17.30 -12.93
C ARG A 55 -2.80 -16.92 -11.67
N SER A 56 -2.44 -17.90 -10.86
CA SER A 56 -1.68 -17.72 -9.64
C SER A 56 -0.26 -17.24 -9.97
N ASN A 57 -0.03 -15.93 -9.87
CA ASN A 57 1.32 -15.44 -9.68
C ASN A 57 1.82 -15.94 -8.32
N LEU A 58 2.89 -16.72 -8.33
CA LEU A 58 3.50 -17.37 -7.15
C LEU A 58 4.12 -16.36 -6.17
N PHE A 59 4.21 -15.08 -6.56
CA PHE A 59 4.66 -13.99 -5.71
C PHE A 59 3.47 -13.26 -5.07
N GLY A 60 3.35 -13.39 -3.75
CA GLY A 60 2.42 -12.63 -2.91
C GLY A 60 1.00 -13.20 -2.85
N LYS A 61 0.81 -14.31 -2.11
CA LYS A 61 -0.52 -14.89 -1.81
C LYS A 61 -1.43 -13.96 -1.00
N VAL A 62 -0.89 -12.95 -0.34
CA VAL A 62 -1.66 -12.03 0.53
C VAL A 62 -1.66 -10.66 -0.11
N SER A 63 -2.84 -10.17 -0.50
CA SER A 63 -2.99 -8.79 -0.94
C SER A 63 -2.55 -7.86 0.20
N THR A 64 -1.46 -7.13 0.01
CA THR A 64 -0.99 -6.11 0.96
C THR A 64 -1.90 -4.88 0.99
N SER A 65 -2.92 -4.80 0.13
CA SER A 65 -3.83 -3.66 0.03
C SER A 65 -4.84 -3.53 1.18
N THR A 66 -4.99 -4.55 2.03
CA THR A 66 -5.98 -4.55 3.14
C THR A 66 -5.35 -4.39 4.53
N VAL A 67 -4.02 -4.48 4.63
CA VAL A 67 -3.33 -4.31 5.91
C VAL A 67 -2.84 -2.88 6.00
N ASN A 68 -3.54 -2.06 6.77
CA ASN A 68 -3.10 -0.73 7.16
C ASN A 68 -2.46 -0.83 8.56
N PRO A 69 -1.17 -1.20 8.68
CA PRO A 69 -0.53 -1.35 9.98
C PRO A 69 -0.53 0.01 10.68
N LYS A 70 -0.76 -0.01 12.00
CA LYS A 70 -0.64 1.20 12.81
C LYS A 70 0.81 1.70 12.73
N ALA A 71 0.98 2.98 12.39
CA ALA A 71 2.31 3.56 12.30
C ALA A 71 3.01 3.52 13.66
N VAL A 72 4.24 3.00 13.67
CA VAL A 72 5.14 3.10 14.82
C VAL A 72 5.84 4.46 14.75
N ARG A 73 5.73 5.24 15.82
CA ARG A 73 6.36 6.56 15.89
C ARG A 73 7.72 6.43 16.56
N PHE A 74 8.77 6.74 15.81
CA PHE A 74 10.13 6.80 16.33
C PHE A 74 10.45 8.19 16.90
N LEU A 75 11.24 8.21 17.97
CA LEU A 75 11.91 9.41 18.47
C LEU A 75 13.09 9.78 17.55
N GLN A 76 13.63 11.00 17.70
CA GLN A 76 14.78 11.39 16.90
C GLN A 76 16.03 10.59 17.26
N THR A 77 16.26 10.36 18.55
CA THR A 77 17.37 9.54 19.06
C THR A 77 17.36 8.13 18.48
N GLU A 78 16.19 7.52 18.31
CA GLU A 78 16.05 6.19 17.70
C GLU A 78 16.38 6.22 16.21
N ARG A 79 15.98 7.26 15.48
CA ARG A 79 16.36 7.45 14.06
C ARG A 79 17.87 7.65 13.91
N ASP A 80 18.47 8.41 14.82
CA ASP A 80 19.91 8.66 14.80
C ASP A 80 20.67 7.34 15.06
N LEU A 81 20.22 6.51 16.01
CA LEU A 81 20.77 5.18 16.27
C LEU A 81 20.65 4.24 15.06
N LEU A 82 19.52 4.23 14.35
CA LEU A 82 19.35 3.45 13.12
C LEU A 82 20.33 3.88 12.02
N THR A 83 20.52 5.20 11.88
CA THR A 83 21.45 5.78 10.92
C THR A 83 22.90 5.42 11.27
N GLU A 84 23.29 5.59 12.53
CA GLU A 84 24.61 5.24 13.04
C GLU A 84 24.89 3.75 12.83
N ARG A 85 23.92 2.88 13.14
CA ARG A 85 24.08 1.44 12.97
C ARG A 85 24.23 1.05 11.49
N THR A 86 23.48 1.69 10.60
CA THR A 86 23.61 1.51 9.15
C THR A 86 25.03 1.88 8.68
N ASN A 87 25.52 3.04 9.10
CA ASN A 87 26.87 3.49 8.76
C ASN A 87 27.94 2.55 9.33
N SER A 88 27.78 2.14 10.59
CA SER A 88 28.70 1.21 11.26
C SER A 88 28.78 -0.14 10.54
N LEU A 89 27.66 -0.70 10.10
CA LEU A 89 27.65 -1.95 9.31
C LEU A 89 28.33 -1.78 7.95
N ASN A 90 28.08 -0.65 7.27
CA ASN A 90 28.66 -0.38 5.97
C ASN A 90 30.17 -0.10 6.03
N ILE A 91 30.69 0.41 7.15
CA ILE A 91 32.12 0.68 7.37
C ILE A 91 32.86 -0.53 7.93
N ASN A 92 32.32 -1.16 8.98
CA ASN A 92 33.04 -2.19 9.73
C ASN A 92 32.79 -3.60 9.19
N SER A 93 31.74 -3.82 8.41
CA SER A 93 31.32 -5.15 7.95
C SER A 93 30.95 -5.16 6.47
N THR A 94 31.57 -4.28 5.69
CA THR A 94 31.31 -4.08 4.25
C THR A 94 31.32 -5.41 3.47
N HIS A 95 32.34 -6.26 3.71
CA HIS A 95 32.46 -7.54 3.01
C HIS A 95 31.28 -8.46 3.31
N ALA A 96 30.94 -8.64 4.58
CA ALA A 96 29.83 -9.49 5.00
C ALA A 96 28.48 -8.99 4.47
N VAL A 97 28.30 -7.67 4.41
CA VAL A 97 27.09 -7.04 3.86
C VAL A 97 26.98 -7.32 2.37
N VAL A 98 28.06 -7.12 1.60
CA VAL A 98 28.04 -7.37 0.15
C VAL A 98 27.87 -8.85 -0.16
N GLU A 99 28.56 -9.73 0.56
CA GLU A 99 28.50 -11.18 0.36
C GLU A 99 27.12 -11.76 0.67
N ARG A 100 26.50 -11.36 1.79
CA ARG A 100 25.22 -11.95 2.25
C ARG A 100 23.99 -11.19 1.76
N LEU A 101 24.06 -9.87 1.64
CA LEU A 101 22.94 -9.01 1.28
C LEU A 101 23.02 -8.47 -0.16
N GLY A 102 24.14 -8.72 -0.86
CA GLY A 102 24.35 -8.33 -2.26
C GLY A 102 24.69 -6.86 -2.49
N SER A 103 24.41 -5.98 -1.53
CA SER A 103 24.66 -4.54 -1.66
C SER A 103 24.69 -3.83 -0.30
N LEU A 104 25.52 -2.79 -0.17
CA LEU A 104 25.49 -1.88 0.99
C LEU A 104 24.16 -1.14 1.12
N LYS A 105 23.46 -0.92 0.01
CA LYS A 105 22.12 -0.28 0.01
C LYS A 105 21.03 -1.18 0.60
N ALA A 106 21.30 -2.48 0.73
CA ALA A 106 20.37 -3.41 1.34
C ALA A 106 20.21 -3.14 2.85
N VAL A 107 21.22 -2.54 3.49
CA VAL A 107 21.15 -2.10 4.89
C VAL A 107 20.52 -0.70 4.93
N ASN A 108 19.31 -0.64 5.47
CA ASN A 108 18.51 0.56 5.69
C ASN A 108 17.60 0.39 6.93
N ASP A 109 16.99 1.49 7.39
CA ASP A 109 16.10 1.49 8.56
C ASP A 109 15.03 0.39 8.52
N THR A 110 14.41 0.17 7.36
CA THR A 110 13.35 -0.86 7.21
C THR A 110 13.92 -2.26 7.42
N SER A 111 15.09 -2.55 6.84
CA SER A 111 15.76 -3.85 7.02
C SER A 111 16.22 -4.06 8.47
N LEU A 112 16.72 -3.01 9.14
CA LEU A 112 17.15 -3.08 10.53
C LEU A 112 15.99 -3.32 11.48
N ILE A 113 14.86 -2.62 11.29
CA ILE A 113 13.66 -2.83 12.11
C ILE A 113 13.13 -4.25 11.92
N ARG A 114 13.08 -4.76 10.68
CA ARG A 114 12.65 -6.14 10.41
C ARG A 114 13.61 -7.16 11.02
N ALA A 115 14.92 -6.92 10.95
CA ALA A 115 15.92 -7.78 11.59
C ALA A 115 15.78 -7.78 13.11
N ALA A 116 15.52 -6.63 13.73
CA ALA A 116 15.28 -6.52 15.17
C ALA A 116 14.05 -7.33 15.59
N VAL A 117 12.95 -7.26 14.84
CA VAL A 117 11.75 -8.07 15.11
C VAL A 117 12.05 -9.57 15.01
N LEU A 118 12.85 -9.99 14.03
CA LEU A 118 13.27 -11.40 13.93
C LEU A 118 14.15 -11.83 15.10
N SER A 119 15.03 -10.95 15.58
CA SER A 119 15.90 -11.24 16.74
C SER A 119 15.13 -11.43 18.05
N LEU A 120 13.87 -10.98 18.14
CA LEU A 120 13.04 -11.23 19.32
C LEU A 120 12.76 -12.72 19.54
N VAL A 121 12.82 -13.54 18.49
CA VAL A 121 12.60 -15.00 18.60
C VAL A 121 13.71 -15.68 19.41
N ASP A 122 14.93 -15.15 19.32
CA ASP A 122 16.13 -15.73 19.92
C ASP A 122 16.55 -15.02 21.23
N MET A 123 15.77 -14.02 21.67
CA MET A 123 16.07 -13.21 22.85
C MET A 123 15.39 -13.80 24.08
N ASP A 124 16.12 -13.84 25.19
CA ASP A 124 15.54 -14.23 26.48
C ASP A 124 14.64 -13.11 27.06
N ASP A 125 13.65 -13.53 27.85
CA ASP A 125 12.62 -12.63 28.41
C ASP A 125 13.23 -11.51 29.28
N GLU A 126 14.27 -11.81 30.06
CA GLU A 126 14.93 -10.82 30.93
C GLU A 126 15.61 -9.71 30.11
N THR A 127 16.37 -10.09 29.08
CA THR A 127 16.99 -9.14 28.16
C THR A 127 15.93 -8.30 27.43
N LEU A 128 14.83 -8.92 27.00
CA LEU A 128 13.72 -8.23 26.35
C LEU A 128 13.06 -7.20 27.28
N ILE A 129 12.80 -7.57 28.54
CA ILE A 129 12.22 -6.67 29.55
C ILE A 129 13.12 -5.46 29.77
N GLU A 130 14.43 -5.64 29.85
CA GLU A 130 15.36 -4.53 30.06
C GLU A 130 15.39 -3.58 28.85
N TYR A 131 15.34 -4.09 27.62
CA TYR A 131 15.20 -3.25 26.43
C TYR A 131 13.88 -2.47 26.41
N ILE A 132 12.76 -3.10 26.79
CA ILE A 132 11.45 -2.44 26.89
C ILE A 132 11.53 -1.28 27.90
N LYS A 133 12.16 -1.50 29.05
CA LYS A 133 12.35 -0.47 30.07
C LYS A 133 13.20 0.70 29.55
N GLN A 134 14.28 0.44 28.82
CA GLN A 134 15.10 1.48 28.21
C GLN A 134 14.29 2.31 27.18
N THR A 135 13.49 1.65 26.33
CA THR A 135 12.60 2.34 25.40
C THR A 135 11.61 3.25 26.14
N GLN A 136 10.99 2.76 27.20
CA GLN A 136 10.06 3.56 28.02
C GLN A 136 10.74 4.79 28.62
N LEU A 137 11.95 4.65 29.16
CA LEU A 137 12.72 5.77 29.71
C LEU A 137 13.03 6.82 28.64
N ASN A 138 13.40 6.39 27.43
CA ASN A 138 13.65 7.30 26.31
C ASN A 138 12.40 8.06 25.87
N MET A 139 11.22 7.42 25.96
CA MET A 139 9.93 8.06 25.68
C MET A 139 9.53 9.09 26.75
N ILE A 140 9.85 8.85 28.02
CA ILE A 140 9.49 9.72 29.15
C ILE A 140 10.49 10.88 29.31
N GLY A 141 11.78 10.65 29.04
CA GLY A 141 12.87 11.62 29.21
C GLY A 141 12.84 12.83 28.28
N SER A 142 11.88 12.91 27.36
CA SER A 142 11.65 14.06 26.49
C SER A 142 10.74 15.13 27.12
N GLY A 143 10.12 14.86 28.28
CA GLY A 143 9.09 15.71 28.90
C GLY A 143 9.45 16.37 30.25
N ASN A 144 10.49 15.91 30.95
CA ASN A 144 10.90 16.48 32.24
C ASN A 144 12.29 17.09 32.15
N LYS A 145 12.38 18.31 31.59
CA LYS A 145 13.41 19.26 32.01
C LYS A 145 12.73 20.24 32.96
N ILE A 146 12.99 20.08 34.27
CA ILE A 146 12.82 21.14 35.26
C ILE A 146 14.03 22.05 35.15
#